data_AF-A0A7X9FRK6-F1
#
_entry.id   AF-A0A7X9FRK6-F1
#
_cell.length_a   1.000
_cell.length_b   1.000
_cell.length_c   1.000
_cell.angle_alpha   90.00
_cell.angle_beta   90.00
_cell.angle_gamma   90.00
#
_symmetry.space_group_name_H-M   'P 1'
#
loop_
_entity.id
_entity.type
_entity.pdbx_description
1 polymer ?
#
loop_
_entity_poly.entity_id
_entity_poly.type
_entity_poly.pdbx_seq_one_letter_code
_entity_poly.pdbx_strand_id
1 'polypeptide(L)'
;MDDLITLSCPSCGGQLKIESNTTNYTCYYCGQQHRLRVEDIEEYGRCPICRRNDKVEKVTAIRLKGGKLSARLAPPEDPEKSFNYQPKPKPKPLQKPTIVDGIVKSKFTKYSKIIFLISIALLFLFFILVSKDATRFYPVWFILFGFIGLILSFVFYIKGIIDGKKLNKTYQEQQISTWILKNEKIEQDWSDYIQKYDTEFHQKSAIMKEKYSKAMLRYELLYYCQRDDCVFIPGESAHAPSARIMEFLYKGLPQE
;
A
#
# COMPACT_ATOMS: atom_id res chain seq x y z
N MET A 1 -29.06 -33.05 27.22
CA MET A 1 -30.18 -33.99 27.15
C MET A 1 -31.04 -33.48 26.03
N ASP A 2 -30.99 -34.16 24.89
CA ASP A 2 -31.75 -33.79 23.69
C ASP A 2 -33.21 -34.15 23.93
N ASP A 3 -34.04 -33.17 24.25
CA ASP A 3 -35.49 -33.33 24.32
C ASP A 3 -36.01 -33.55 22.90
N LEU A 4 -35.98 -34.81 22.46
CA LEU A 4 -36.57 -35.24 21.21
C LEU A 4 -38.10 -35.15 21.38
N ILE A 5 -38.71 -34.08 20.87
CA ILE A 5 -40.17 -33.96 20.80
C ILE A 5 -40.67 -35.01 19.80
N THR A 6 -41.06 -36.18 20.32
CA THR A 6 -41.63 -37.26 19.50
C THR A 6 -43.06 -36.90 19.13
N LEU A 7 -43.25 -36.37 17.93
CA LEU A 7 -44.58 -36.17 17.35
C LEU A 7 -45.09 -37.50 16.76
N SER A 8 -46.28 -37.93 17.18
CA SER A 8 -46.93 -39.14 16.68
C SER A 8 -47.76 -38.83 15.44
N CYS A 9 -47.68 -39.68 14.43
CA CYS A 9 -48.47 -39.56 13.20
C CYS A 9 -49.98 -39.65 13.53
N PRO A 10 -50.80 -38.66 13.13
CA PRO A 10 -52.23 -38.66 13.43
C PRO A 10 -52.99 -39.78 12.70
N SER A 11 -52.44 -40.29 11.60
CA SER A 11 -53.09 -41.33 10.80
C SER A 11 -52.78 -42.76 11.25
N CYS A 12 -51.60 -43.01 11.84
CA CYS A 12 -51.17 -44.37 12.16
C CYS A 12 -50.48 -44.52 13.53
N GLY A 13 -50.33 -43.44 14.30
CA GLY A 13 -49.66 -43.44 15.61
C GLY A 13 -48.14 -43.66 15.57
N GLY A 14 -47.54 -43.83 14.39
CA GLY A 14 -46.09 -44.04 14.24
C GLY A 14 -45.29 -42.80 14.60
N GLN A 15 -44.08 -42.98 15.15
CA GLN A 15 -43.22 -41.86 15.51
C GLN A 15 -42.68 -41.15 14.27
N LEU A 16 -42.81 -39.82 14.23
CA LEU A 16 -42.22 -38.98 13.21
C LEU A 16 -40.84 -38.51 13.68
N LYS A 17 -39.81 -38.76 12.87
CA LYS A 17 -38.50 -38.12 13.06
C LYS A 17 -38.52 -36.78 12.35
N ILE A 18 -38.32 -35.72 13.11
CA ILE A 18 -38.33 -34.34 12.64
C ILE A 18 -36.90 -33.96 12.30
N GLU A 19 -36.63 -33.73 11.02
CA GLU A 19 -35.44 -32.99 10.60
C GLU A 19 -35.72 -31.49 10.78
N SER A 20 -34.74 -30.76 11.30
CA SER A 20 -34.83 -29.32 11.50
C SER A 20 -35.11 -28.60 10.17
N ASN A 21 -36.12 -27.70 10.13
CA ASN A 21 -36.52 -26.79 9.04
C ASN A 21 -37.43 -27.28 7.90
N THR A 22 -38.07 -28.45 7.96
CA THR A 22 -39.09 -28.80 6.93
C THR A 22 -40.51 -28.55 7.44
N THR A 23 -41.42 -28.05 6.59
CA THR A 23 -42.83 -27.88 6.98
C THR A 23 -43.67 -29.11 6.68
N ASN A 24 -43.12 -30.04 5.89
CA ASN A 24 -43.77 -31.23 5.39
C ASN A 24 -42.97 -32.46 5.83
N TYR A 25 -43.63 -33.41 6.48
CA TYR A 25 -43.01 -34.63 6.99
C TYR A 25 -43.75 -35.84 6.44
N THR A 26 -42.99 -36.83 5.98
CA THR A 26 -43.55 -38.10 5.53
C THR A 26 -43.42 -39.12 6.66
N CYS A 27 -44.53 -39.73 7.06
CA CYS A 27 -44.48 -40.80 8.04
C CYS A 27 -43.83 -42.05 7.44
N TYR A 28 -42.76 -42.57 8.06
CA TYR A 28 -42.09 -43.79 7.60
C TYR A 28 -42.96 -45.04 7.69
N TYR A 29 -44.00 -45.03 8.55
CA TYR A 29 -44.86 -46.20 8.76
C TYR A 29 -46.03 -46.26 7.76
N CYS A 30 -46.68 -45.13 7.45
CA CYS A 30 -47.85 -45.10 6.56
C CYS A 30 -47.62 -44.37 5.23
N GLY A 31 -46.45 -43.74 5.03
CA GLY A 31 -46.10 -43.00 3.82
C GLY A 31 -46.88 -41.70 3.62
N GLN A 32 -47.78 -41.31 4.52
CA GLN A 32 -48.55 -40.09 4.38
C GLN A 32 -47.71 -38.85 4.72
N GLN A 33 -47.92 -37.80 3.93
CA GLN A 33 -47.34 -36.48 4.18
C GLN A 33 -48.25 -35.69 5.12
N HIS A 34 -47.66 -35.19 6.20
CA HIS A 34 -48.30 -34.33 7.17
C HIS A 34 -47.61 -32.97 7.17
N ARG A 35 -48.43 -31.91 7.21
CA ARG A 35 -47.97 -30.54 7.38
C ARG A 35 -48.15 -30.14 8.84
N LEU A 36 -47.07 -29.77 9.50
CA LEU A 36 -47.13 -29.26 10.87
C LEU A 36 -47.87 -27.90 10.88
N ARG A 37 -48.70 -27.69 11.92
CA ARG A 37 -49.43 -26.42 12.08
C ARG A 37 -48.44 -25.33 12.49
N VAL A 38 -48.78 -24.09 12.14
CA VAL A 38 -47.97 -22.89 12.44
C VAL A 38 -47.78 -22.68 13.95
N GLU A 39 -48.53 -23.37 14.78
CA GLU A 39 -48.42 -23.34 16.25
C GLU A 39 -47.05 -23.84 16.77
N ASP A 40 -46.43 -24.83 16.13
CA ASP A 40 -45.04 -25.25 16.44
C ASP A 40 -43.98 -24.32 15.80
N ILE A 41 -44.43 -23.41 14.92
CA ILE A 41 -43.67 -22.25 14.43
C ILE A 41 -43.72 -21.10 15.45
N GLU A 42 -44.64 -21.10 16.42
CA GLU A 42 -44.75 -20.02 17.43
C GLU A 42 -43.58 -19.98 18.43
N GLU A 43 -42.76 -21.03 18.50
CA GLU A 43 -41.49 -20.98 19.23
C GLU A 43 -40.41 -20.22 18.45
N TYR A 44 -40.51 -20.22 17.11
CA TYR A 44 -39.63 -19.54 16.18
C TYR A 44 -39.89 -18.02 16.20
N GLY A 45 -39.19 -17.31 17.09
CA GLY A 45 -39.28 -15.85 17.23
C GLY A 45 -39.75 -15.38 18.61
N ARG A 46 -39.88 -16.25 19.61
CA ARG A 46 -40.13 -15.78 20.99
C ARG A 46 -38.93 -15.01 21.51
N CYS A 47 -39.19 -13.86 22.13
CA CYS A 47 -38.13 -13.09 22.78
C CYS A 47 -37.44 -13.96 23.87
N PRO A 48 -36.10 -14.03 23.93
CA PRO A 48 -35.40 -14.81 24.95
C PRO A 48 -35.59 -14.25 26.37
N ILE A 49 -35.98 -12.97 26.50
CA ILE A 49 -36.21 -12.29 27.78
C ILE A 49 -37.68 -12.46 28.21
N CYS A 50 -38.65 -11.82 27.55
CA CYS A 50 -40.05 -11.89 27.97
C CYS A 50 -40.81 -13.15 27.54
N ARG A 51 -40.23 -14.01 26.69
CA ARG A 51 -40.82 -15.25 26.17
C ARG A 51 -42.13 -15.09 25.38
N ARG A 52 -42.47 -13.85 24.98
CA ARG A 52 -43.63 -13.54 24.12
C ARG A 52 -43.19 -13.17 22.71
N ASN A 53 -44.11 -13.30 21.76
CA ASN A 53 -43.92 -12.98 20.34
C ASN A 53 -44.83 -11.82 19.86
N ASP A 54 -45.60 -11.19 20.78
CA ASP A 54 -46.60 -10.18 20.42
C ASP A 54 -46.01 -8.85 19.93
N LYS A 55 -44.76 -8.56 20.29
CA LYS A 55 -44.03 -7.35 19.88
C LYS A 55 -42.66 -7.65 19.28
N VAL A 56 -42.51 -8.83 18.70
CA VAL A 56 -41.28 -9.23 18.03
C VAL A 56 -41.47 -9.06 16.52
N GLU A 57 -40.50 -8.42 15.88
CA GLU A 57 -40.48 -8.25 14.44
C GLU A 57 -39.09 -8.55 13.87
N LYS A 58 -39.05 -9.05 12.64
CA LYS A 58 -37.78 -9.24 11.92
C LYS A 58 -37.15 -7.89 11.63
N VAL A 59 -35.85 -7.75 11.87
CA VAL A 59 -35.15 -6.46 11.74
C VAL A 59 -35.19 -5.92 10.30
N THR A 60 -35.10 -6.79 9.29
CA THR A 60 -35.26 -6.38 7.89
C THR A 60 -36.64 -5.80 7.60
N ALA A 61 -37.71 -6.31 8.22
CA ALA A 61 -39.05 -5.76 8.08
C ALA A 61 -39.18 -4.37 8.73
N ILE A 62 -38.59 -4.17 9.92
CA ILE A 62 -38.51 -2.85 10.57
C ILE A 62 -37.73 -1.87 9.69
N ARG A 63 -36.64 -2.34 9.05
CA ARG A 63 -35.83 -1.51 8.16
C ARG A 63 -36.64 -1.00 6.96
N LEU A 64 -37.46 -1.86 6.36
CA LEU A 64 -38.34 -1.51 5.23
C LEU A 64 -39.44 -0.51 5.63
N LYS A 65 -39.97 -0.60 6.86
CA LYS A 65 -40.96 0.36 7.38
C LYS A 65 -40.38 1.77 7.59
N GLY A 66 -39.08 1.89 7.81
CA GLY A 66 -38.42 3.17 8.07
C GLY A 66 -38.60 3.70 9.51
N GLY A 67 -38.27 4.98 9.72
CA GLY A 67 -38.43 5.67 11.01
C GLY A 67 -37.17 5.76 11.89
N LYS A 68 -37.33 6.18 13.15
CA LYS A 68 -36.20 6.36 14.09
C LYS A 68 -35.55 5.04 14.49
N LEU A 69 -36.37 3.98 14.68
CA LEU A 69 -35.89 2.66 15.08
C LEU A 69 -35.11 1.98 13.95
N SER A 70 -35.50 2.18 12.69
CA SER A 70 -34.81 1.59 11.53
C SER A 70 -33.39 2.10 11.34
N ALA A 71 -33.09 3.31 11.82
CA ALA A 71 -31.74 3.87 11.81
C ALA A 71 -30.84 3.22 12.87
N ARG A 72 -31.40 2.87 14.04
CA ARG A 72 -30.67 2.18 15.10
C ARG A 72 -30.37 0.72 14.74
N LEU A 73 -31.31 0.07 14.07
CA LEU A 73 -31.19 -1.31 13.59
C LEU A 73 -30.65 -1.37 12.16
N ALA A 74 -29.76 -0.44 11.80
CA ALA A 74 -29.16 -0.43 10.48
C ALA A 74 -28.28 -1.68 10.27
N PRO A 75 -28.15 -2.16 9.01
CA PRO A 75 -27.18 -3.19 8.69
C PRO A 75 -25.76 -2.72 8.98
N PRO A 76 -24.81 -3.66 9.14
CA PRO A 76 -23.41 -3.30 9.25
C PRO A 76 -22.94 -2.51 8.02
N GLU A 77 -21.95 -1.65 8.21
CA GLU A 77 -21.40 -0.86 7.12
C GLU A 77 -20.63 -1.74 6.14
N ASP A 78 -20.86 -1.47 4.85
CA ASP A 78 -20.16 -2.16 3.77
C ASP A 78 -18.68 -1.75 3.76
N PRO A 79 -17.73 -2.69 3.95
CA PRO A 79 -16.32 -2.39 4.00
C PRO A 79 -15.80 -1.76 2.71
N GLU A 80 -16.45 -1.99 1.55
CA GLU A 80 -16.01 -1.38 0.29
C GLU A 80 -16.22 0.15 0.27
N LYS A 81 -17.13 0.68 1.10
CA LYS A 81 -17.40 2.12 1.18
C LYS A 81 -16.44 2.84 2.13
N SER A 82 -16.00 2.16 3.19
CA SER A 82 -15.10 2.73 4.20
C SER A 82 -13.63 2.46 3.92
N PHE A 83 -13.30 1.33 3.28
CA PHE A 83 -11.93 0.93 3.01
C PHE A 83 -11.47 1.39 1.62
N ASN A 84 -10.92 2.61 1.58
CA ASN A 84 -10.46 3.23 0.35
C ASN A 84 -9.01 2.86 0.01
N TYR A 85 -8.76 2.50 -1.26
CA TYR A 85 -7.43 2.24 -1.79
C TYR A 85 -6.71 3.56 -2.11
N GLN A 86 -5.82 3.99 -1.22
CA GLN A 86 -5.04 5.23 -1.39
C GLN A 86 -3.54 5.00 -1.18
N PRO A 87 -2.82 4.44 -2.16
CA PRO A 87 -1.38 4.34 -2.10
C PRO A 87 -0.74 5.74 -2.12
N LYS A 88 0.50 5.83 -1.65
CA LYS A 88 1.29 7.06 -1.78
C LYS A 88 1.41 7.45 -3.25
N PRO A 89 1.62 8.74 -3.59
CA PRO A 89 1.91 9.11 -4.97
C PRO A 89 3.30 8.62 -5.36
N LYS A 90 3.45 8.18 -6.62
CA LYS A 90 4.74 7.76 -7.18
C LYS A 90 5.76 8.91 -7.07
N PRO A 91 6.99 8.65 -6.56
CA PRO A 91 8.03 9.66 -6.50
C PRO A 91 8.39 10.15 -7.91
N LYS A 92 8.68 11.45 -8.02
CA LYS A 92 9.13 12.03 -9.29
C LYS A 92 10.57 11.57 -9.58
N PRO A 93 10.92 11.31 -10.85
CA PRO A 93 12.28 10.94 -11.22
C PRO A 93 13.26 12.08 -10.92
N LEU A 94 14.50 11.73 -10.59
CA LEU A 94 15.55 12.73 -10.40
C LEU A 94 15.81 13.46 -11.71
N GLN A 95 16.03 14.77 -11.63
CA GLN A 95 16.38 15.57 -12.79
C GLN A 95 17.72 15.12 -13.37
N LYS A 96 17.79 15.02 -14.70
CA LYS A 96 19.02 14.63 -15.41
C LYS A 96 20.09 15.71 -15.18
N PRO A 97 21.33 15.32 -14.82
CA PRO A 97 22.42 16.28 -14.68
C PRO A 97 22.62 17.04 -15.99
N THR A 98 22.56 18.37 -15.93
CA THR A 98 22.83 19.25 -17.07
C THR A 98 24.34 19.35 -17.28
N ILE A 99 24.76 19.39 -18.55
CA ILE A 99 26.16 19.34 -19.03
C ILE A 99 27.03 20.51 -18.52
N VAL A 100 26.44 21.50 -17.85
CA VAL A 100 27.04 22.82 -17.58
C VAL A 100 27.92 22.82 -16.33
N ASP A 101 27.79 21.84 -15.44
CA ASP A 101 28.43 21.91 -14.13
C ASP A 101 29.83 21.28 -14.11
N GLY A 102 30.83 22.13 -14.35
CA GLY A 102 32.21 21.90 -13.94
C GLY A 102 33.13 21.37 -15.03
N ILE A 103 33.79 22.28 -15.75
CA ILE A 103 34.93 21.92 -16.59
C ILE A 103 36.05 21.41 -15.69
N VAL A 104 36.24 20.08 -15.62
CA VAL A 104 37.34 19.47 -14.87
C VAL A 104 38.66 19.81 -15.58
N LYS A 105 39.42 20.76 -15.02
CA LYS A 105 40.69 21.21 -15.60
C LYS A 105 41.78 20.16 -15.37
N SER A 106 42.43 19.72 -16.45
CA SER A 106 43.59 18.81 -16.39
C SER A 106 44.76 19.43 -15.62
N LYS A 107 45.51 18.61 -14.86
CA LYS A 107 46.73 19.03 -14.15
C LYS A 107 47.77 19.66 -15.11
N PHE A 108 47.85 19.19 -16.35
CA PHE A 108 48.79 19.71 -17.36
C PHE A 108 48.50 21.15 -17.77
N THR A 109 47.24 21.59 -17.75
CA THR A 109 46.89 23.00 -18.02
C THR A 109 47.38 23.94 -16.93
N LYS A 110 47.51 23.46 -15.68
CA LYS A 110 48.11 24.23 -14.59
C LYS A 110 49.63 24.33 -14.74
N TYR A 111 50.30 23.21 -15.03
CA TYR A 111 51.76 23.18 -15.24
C TYR A 111 52.21 23.99 -16.45
N SER A 112 51.48 23.93 -17.57
CA SER A 112 51.77 24.73 -18.77
C SER A 112 51.81 26.23 -18.46
N LYS A 113 50.85 26.76 -17.70
CA LYS A 113 50.85 28.17 -17.29
C LYS A 113 52.07 28.55 -16.46
N ILE A 114 52.49 27.68 -15.54
CA ILE A 114 53.66 27.93 -14.68
C ILE A 114 54.94 27.93 -15.52
N ILE A 115 55.13 26.93 -16.38
CA ILE A 115 56.30 26.82 -17.25
C ILE A 115 56.37 28.03 -18.19
N PHE A 116 55.24 28.42 -18.78
CA PHE A 116 55.15 29.61 -19.65
C PHE A 116 55.65 30.88 -18.95
N LEU A 117 55.17 31.14 -17.73
CA LEU A 117 55.56 32.32 -16.95
C LEU A 117 57.06 32.31 -16.61
N ILE A 118 57.60 31.15 -16.23
CA ILE A 118 59.04 30.99 -15.94
C ILE A 118 59.89 31.23 -17.21
N SER A 119 59.48 30.66 -18.34
CA SER A 119 60.20 30.84 -19.61
C SER A 119 60.21 32.29 -20.08
N ILE A 120 59.08 33.01 -19.94
CA ILE A 120 59.00 34.44 -20.26
C ILE A 120 59.89 35.27 -19.32
N ALA A 121 59.84 35.00 -18.01
CA ALA A 121 60.66 35.70 -17.04
C ALA A 121 62.16 35.53 -17.30
N LEU A 122 62.60 34.32 -17.69
CA LEU A 122 63.98 34.03 -18.07
C LEU A 122 64.41 34.81 -19.33
N LEU A 123 63.58 34.85 -20.38
CA LEU A 123 63.87 35.62 -21.59
C LEU A 123 63.90 37.13 -21.33
N PHE A 124 63.00 37.63 -20.47
CA PHE A 124 62.97 39.04 -20.09
C PHE A 124 64.19 39.43 -19.25
N LEU A 125 64.61 38.59 -18.31
CA LEU A 125 65.82 38.80 -17.52
C LEU A 125 67.07 38.79 -18.42
N PHE A 126 67.13 37.87 -19.39
CA PHE A 126 68.19 37.86 -20.39
C PHE A 126 68.25 39.17 -21.20
N PHE A 127 67.10 39.68 -21.65
CA PHE A 127 67.01 40.96 -22.36
C PHE A 127 67.50 42.15 -21.51
N ILE A 128 67.16 42.19 -20.23
CA ILE A 128 67.65 43.22 -19.29
C ILE A 128 69.18 43.13 -19.13
N LEU A 129 69.73 41.92 -19.02
CA LEU A 129 71.17 41.74 -18.88
C LEU A 129 71.93 42.22 -20.11
N VAL A 130 71.50 41.83 -21.31
CA VAL A 130 72.12 42.23 -22.57
C VAL A 130 72.05 43.74 -22.80
N SER A 131 70.94 44.38 -22.44
CA SER A 131 70.76 45.83 -22.64
C SER A 131 71.60 46.70 -21.70
N LYS A 132 72.01 46.18 -20.54
CA LYS A 132 72.84 46.93 -19.58
C LYS A 132 74.32 46.91 -19.90
N ASP A 133 74.83 45.87 -20.54
CA ASP A 133 76.25 45.74 -20.85
C ASP A 133 76.47 44.90 -22.11
N ALA A 134 76.56 45.60 -23.25
CA ALA A 134 76.73 44.98 -24.56
C ALA A 134 78.12 44.34 -24.76
N THR A 135 79.06 44.58 -23.85
CA THR A 135 80.44 44.07 -23.96
C THR A 135 80.64 42.70 -23.32
N ARG A 136 79.67 42.25 -22.51
CA ARG A 136 79.75 41.00 -21.76
C ARG A 136 79.23 39.81 -22.58
N PHE A 137 80.06 38.77 -22.71
CA PHE A 137 79.69 37.53 -23.41
C PHE A 137 78.69 36.74 -22.56
N TYR A 138 77.42 36.69 -22.98
CA TYR A 138 76.41 35.83 -22.37
C TYR A 138 76.37 34.46 -23.06
N PRO A 139 76.28 33.35 -22.30
CA PRO A 139 76.23 32.02 -22.89
C PRO A 139 74.94 31.83 -23.71
N VAL A 140 75.07 31.42 -24.98
CA VAL A 140 73.96 31.15 -25.91
C VAL A 140 72.93 30.18 -25.33
N TRP A 141 73.35 29.29 -24.43
CA TRP A 141 72.49 28.34 -23.73
C TRP A 141 71.31 29.01 -22.99
N PHE A 142 71.45 30.24 -22.51
CA PHE A 142 70.37 30.95 -21.79
C PHE A 142 69.14 31.20 -22.68
N ILE A 143 69.37 31.57 -23.95
CA ILE A 143 68.33 31.78 -24.95
C ILE A 143 67.71 30.45 -25.34
N LEU A 144 68.54 29.42 -25.56
CA LEU A 144 68.09 28.06 -25.90
C LEU A 144 67.16 27.48 -24.83
N PHE A 145 67.49 27.62 -23.54
CA PHE A 145 66.62 27.17 -22.45
C PHE A 145 65.27 27.91 -22.42
N GLY A 146 65.26 29.21 -22.74
CA GLY A 146 64.03 30.00 -22.85
C GLY A 146 63.09 29.46 -23.95
N PHE A 147 63.62 29.24 -25.16
CA PHE A 147 62.84 28.69 -26.27
C PHE A 147 62.40 27.24 -26.05
N ILE A 148 63.27 26.39 -25.49
CA ILE A 148 62.91 25.01 -25.12
C ILE A 148 61.76 25.02 -24.11
N GLY A 149 61.80 25.90 -23.11
CA GLY A 149 60.73 26.07 -22.13
C GLY A 149 59.40 26.49 -22.75
N LEU A 150 59.41 27.40 -23.74
CA LEU A 150 58.21 27.79 -24.49
C LEU A 150 57.61 26.63 -25.29
N ILE A 151 58.46 25.85 -25.99
CA ILE A 151 58.02 24.66 -26.74
C ILE A 151 57.40 23.63 -25.80
N LEU A 152 58.06 23.33 -24.67
CA LEU A 152 57.54 22.40 -23.67
C LEU A 152 56.20 22.89 -23.08
N SER A 153 56.07 24.18 -22.81
CA SER A 153 54.82 24.78 -22.34
C SER A 153 53.68 24.59 -23.34
N PHE A 154 53.94 24.79 -24.63
CA PHE A 154 52.97 24.61 -25.70
C PHE A 154 52.56 23.13 -25.83
N VAL A 155 53.51 22.20 -25.79
CA VAL A 155 53.23 20.76 -25.81
C VAL A 155 52.35 20.35 -24.62
N PHE A 156 52.67 20.82 -23.41
CA PHE A 156 51.86 20.56 -22.22
C PHE A 156 50.48 21.22 -22.29
N TYR A 157 50.35 22.37 -22.95
CA TYR A 157 49.07 23.03 -23.17
C TYR A 157 48.15 22.17 -24.05
N ILE A 158 48.64 21.71 -25.20
CA ILE A 158 47.88 20.85 -26.13
C ILE A 158 47.50 19.54 -25.45
N LYS A 159 48.45 18.88 -24.76
CA LYS A 159 48.16 17.67 -23.98
C LYS A 159 47.10 17.91 -22.91
N GLY A 160 47.15 19.05 -22.22
CA GLY A 160 46.17 19.45 -21.21
C GLY A 160 44.75 19.64 -21.75
N ILE A 161 44.60 20.17 -22.98
CA ILE A 161 43.28 20.29 -23.64
C ILE A 161 42.71 18.91 -23.97
N ILE A 162 43.53 18.02 -24.55
CA ILE A 162 43.10 16.67 -24.92
C ILE A 162 42.67 15.88 -23.68
N ASP A 163 43.53 15.87 -22.65
CA ASP A 163 43.23 15.20 -21.38
C ASP A 163 42.01 15.80 -20.68
N GLY A 164 41.83 17.14 -20.75
CA GLY A 164 40.66 17.81 -20.20
C GLY A 164 39.34 17.37 -20.85
N LYS A 165 39.32 17.24 -22.19
CA LYS A 165 38.16 16.72 -22.92
C LYS A 165 37.83 15.28 -22.53
N LYS A 166 38.85 14.42 -22.46
CA LYS A 166 38.68 13.01 -22.07
C LYS A 166 38.15 12.89 -20.64
N LEU A 167 38.73 13.63 -19.70
CA LEU A 167 38.34 13.61 -18.29
C LEU A 167 36.90 14.11 -18.10
N ASN A 168 36.51 15.18 -18.80
CA ASN A 168 35.15 15.69 -18.74
C ASN A 168 34.13 14.70 -19.31
N LYS A 169 34.46 14.01 -20.41
CA LYS A 169 33.62 12.95 -20.98
C LYS A 169 33.40 11.82 -19.97
N THR A 170 34.47 11.30 -19.36
CA THR A 170 34.37 10.23 -18.34
C THR A 170 33.60 10.68 -17.10
N TYR A 171 33.80 11.93 -16.66
CA TYR A 171 33.05 12.49 -15.54
C TYR A 171 31.55 12.57 -15.84
N GLN A 172 31.18 13.03 -17.03
CA GLN A 172 29.79 13.08 -17.47
C GLN A 172 29.18 11.68 -17.60
N GLU A 173 29.90 10.72 -18.18
CA GLU A 173 29.46 9.32 -18.25
C GLU A 173 29.21 8.75 -16.85
N GLN A 174 30.07 9.06 -15.87
CA GLN A 174 29.89 8.64 -14.49
C GLN A 174 28.69 9.32 -13.80
N GLN A 175 28.48 10.61 -14.04
CA GLN A 175 27.28 11.29 -13.51
C GLN A 175 26.00 10.75 -14.13
N ILE A 176 25.99 10.47 -15.43
CA ILE A 176 24.84 9.89 -16.13
C ILE A 176 24.60 8.47 -15.61
N SER A 177 25.63 7.63 -15.48
CA SER A 177 25.47 6.25 -15.00
C SER A 177 24.96 6.21 -13.56
N THR A 178 25.49 7.06 -12.68
CA THR A 178 25.00 7.18 -11.30
C THR A 178 23.57 7.73 -11.22
N TRP A 179 23.20 8.64 -12.11
CA TRP A 179 21.82 9.13 -12.24
C TRP A 179 20.86 8.04 -12.72
N ILE A 180 21.24 7.25 -13.74
CA ILE A 180 20.46 6.10 -14.23
C ILE A 180 20.23 5.11 -13.09
N LEU A 181 21.30 4.70 -12.40
CA LEU A 181 21.23 3.71 -11.31
C LEU A 181 20.34 4.17 -10.15
N LYS A 182 20.39 5.47 -9.81
CA LYS A 182 19.51 6.03 -8.78
C LYS A 182 18.04 6.02 -9.20
N ASN A 183 17.72 6.36 -10.44
CA ASN A 183 16.35 6.33 -10.94
C ASN A 183 15.81 4.90 -11.08
N GLU A 184 16.65 3.96 -11.54
CA GLU A 184 16.29 2.54 -11.59
C GLU A 184 15.98 2.01 -10.19
N LYS A 185 16.80 2.37 -9.19
CA LYS A 185 16.52 2.03 -7.79
C LYS A 185 15.20 2.63 -7.30
N ILE A 186 14.91 3.89 -7.61
CA ILE A 186 13.62 4.53 -7.25
C ILE A 186 12.45 3.77 -7.88
N GLU A 187 12.59 3.35 -9.13
CA GLU A 187 11.55 2.59 -9.84
C GLU A 187 11.34 1.21 -9.24
N GLN A 188 12.43 0.51 -8.90
CA GLN A 188 12.39 -0.79 -8.24
C GLN A 188 11.76 -0.68 -6.83
N ASP A 189 12.26 0.24 -6.00
CA ASP A 189 11.73 0.47 -4.64
C ASP A 189 10.23 0.84 -4.70
N TRP A 190 9.81 1.59 -5.72
CA TRP A 190 8.41 1.93 -5.95
C TRP A 190 7.56 0.72 -6.34
N SER A 191 8.06 -0.12 -7.25
CA SER A 191 7.41 -1.36 -7.66
C SER A 191 7.21 -2.31 -6.47
N ASP A 192 8.28 -2.52 -5.68
CA ASP A 192 8.24 -3.38 -4.49
C ASP A 192 7.26 -2.83 -3.44
N TYR A 193 7.24 -1.52 -3.24
CA TYR A 193 6.29 -0.85 -2.36
C TYR A 193 4.84 -1.09 -2.79
N ILE A 194 4.51 -0.87 -4.07
CA ILE A 194 3.16 -1.06 -4.58
C ILE A 194 2.73 -2.53 -4.48
N GLN A 195 3.59 -3.46 -4.87
CA GLN A 195 3.27 -4.89 -4.79
C GLN A 195 2.96 -5.32 -3.34
N LYS A 196 3.77 -4.85 -2.38
CA LYS A 196 3.54 -5.11 -0.96
C LYS A 196 2.24 -4.48 -0.48
N TYR A 197 2.01 -3.21 -0.83
CA TYR A 197 0.79 -2.49 -0.46
C TYR A 197 -0.47 -3.17 -1.00
N ASP A 198 -0.45 -3.59 -2.27
CA ASP A 198 -1.56 -4.31 -2.91
C ASP A 198 -1.86 -5.62 -2.21
N THR A 199 -0.82 -6.39 -1.90
CA THR A 199 -0.96 -7.67 -1.21
C THR A 199 -1.60 -7.47 0.17
N GLU A 200 -1.10 -6.52 0.96
CA GLU A 200 -1.64 -6.20 2.28
C GLU A 200 -3.09 -5.67 2.19
N PHE A 201 -3.37 -4.81 1.21
CA PHE A 201 -4.70 -4.26 0.98
C PHE A 201 -5.70 -5.36 0.62
N HIS A 202 -5.35 -6.25 -0.32
CA HIS A 202 -6.22 -7.36 -0.71
C HIS A 202 -6.46 -8.34 0.42
N GLN A 203 -5.44 -8.65 1.23
CA GLN A 203 -5.60 -9.50 2.42
C GLN A 203 -6.56 -8.87 3.43
N LYS A 204 -6.37 -7.59 3.77
CA LYS A 204 -7.26 -6.87 4.69
C LYS A 204 -8.68 -6.77 4.13
N SER A 205 -8.82 -6.42 2.85
CA SER A 205 -10.12 -6.34 2.18
C SER A 205 -10.84 -7.68 2.19
N ALA A 206 -10.14 -8.80 1.92
CA ALA A 206 -10.72 -10.13 1.97
C ALA A 206 -11.22 -10.49 3.38
N ILE A 207 -10.42 -10.22 4.42
CA ILE A 207 -10.82 -10.46 5.82
C ILE A 207 -12.05 -9.62 6.19
N MET A 208 -12.07 -8.34 5.82
CA MET A 208 -13.20 -7.46 6.09
C MET A 208 -14.46 -7.91 5.33
N LYS A 209 -14.33 -8.31 4.06
CA LYS A 209 -15.44 -8.86 3.26
C LYS A 209 -16.00 -10.13 3.88
N GLU A 210 -15.14 -11.02 4.37
CA GLU A 210 -15.56 -12.25 5.05
C GLU A 210 -16.25 -11.96 6.39
N LYS A 211 -15.71 -11.03 7.19
CA LYS A 211 -16.36 -10.60 8.44
C LYS A 211 -17.72 -9.96 8.17
N TYR A 212 -17.79 -9.10 7.16
CA TYR A 212 -19.02 -8.45 6.73
C TYR A 212 -20.04 -9.45 6.21
N SER A 213 -19.66 -10.42 5.37
CA SER A 213 -20.59 -11.42 4.86
C SER A 213 -21.19 -12.28 5.97
N LYS A 214 -20.38 -12.70 6.96
CA LYS A 214 -20.86 -13.43 8.14
C LYS A 214 -21.79 -12.56 9.00
N ALA A 215 -21.44 -11.30 9.24
CA ALA A 215 -22.27 -10.36 9.99
C ALA A 215 -23.60 -10.07 9.27
N MET A 216 -23.59 -9.97 7.93
CA MET A 216 -24.78 -9.77 7.11
C MET A 216 -25.72 -10.97 7.15
N LEU A 217 -25.19 -12.20 7.06
CA LEU A 217 -25.99 -13.41 7.22
C LEU A 217 -26.69 -13.44 8.60
N ARG A 218 -25.99 -13.06 9.67
CA ARG A 218 -26.58 -12.93 11.01
C ARG A 218 -27.63 -11.83 11.06
N TYR A 219 -27.38 -10.70 10.42
CA TYR A 219 -28.31 -9.57 10.34
C TYR A 219 -29.62 -9.96 9.63
N GLU A 220 -29.55 -10.76 8.56
CA GLU A 220 -30.72 -11.25 7.83
C GLU A 220 -31.60 -12.20 8.65
N LEU A 221 -31.04 -12.83 9.70
CA LEU A 221 -31.74 -13.71 10.63
C LEU A 221 -32.20 -12.99 11.90
N LEU A 222 -31.90 -11.69 12.04
CA LEU A 222 -32.07 -10.95 13.27
C LEU A 222 -33.55 -10.56 13.52
N TYR A 223 -33.99 -10.76 14.75
CA TYR A 223 -35.29 -10.31 15.26
C TYR A 223 -35.08 -9.28 16.37
N TYR A 224 -36.05 -8.38 16.51
CA TYR A 224 -36.06 -7.35 17.52
C TYR A 224 -37.36 -7.41 18.34
N CYS A 225 -37.23 -7.40 19.66
CA CYS A 225 -38.36 -7.28 20.58
C CYS A 225 -38.51 -5.84 21.05
N GLN A 226 -39.64 -5.20 20.73
CA GLN A 226 -39.91 -3.82 21.17
C GLN A 226 -40.13 -3.69 22.68
N ARG A 227 -40.47 -4.78 23.38
CA ARG A 227 -40.77 -4.76 24.82
C ARG A 227 -39.51 -4.67 25.67
N ASP A 228 -38.53 -5.50 25.35
CA ASP A 228 -37.29 -5.61 26.13
C ASP A 228 -36.10 -4.87 25.46
N ASP A 229 -36.35 -4.17 24.34
CA ASP A 229 -35.34 -3.46 23.53
C ASP A 229 -34.11 -4.32 23.21
N CYS A 230 -34.36 -5.57 22.79
CA CYS A 230 -33.31 -6.55 22.51
C CYS A 230 -33.39 -7.12 21.09
N VAL A 231 -32.23 -7.41 20.53
CA VAL A 231 -32.03 -8.17 19.30
C VAL A 231 -31.58 -9.60 19.62
N PHE A 232 -32.03 -10.55 18.81
CA PHE A 232 -31.67 -11.96 18.95
C PHE A 232 -31.86 -12.71 17.62
N ILE A 233 -31.32 -13.92 17.54
CA ILE A 233 -31.53 -14.84 16.43
C ILE A 233 -32.32 -16.04 16.96
N PRO A 234 -33.48 -16.40 16.39
CA PRO A 234 -34.24 -17.57 16.80
C PRO A 234 -33.38 -18.84 16.74
N GLY A 235 -33.40 -19.65 17.80
CA GLY A 235 -32.56 -20.83 17.96
C GLY A 235 -31.21 -20.57 18.65
N GLU A 236 -30.76 -19.32 18.77
CA GLU A 236 -29.63 -18.95 19.61
C GLU A 236 -30.10 -18.54 21.01
N SER A 237 -29.37 -18.95 22.05
CA SER A 237 -29.61 -18.47 23.43
C SER A 237 -29.13 -17.04 23.66
N ALA A 238 -28.26 -16.55 22.78
CA ALA A 238 -27.66 -15.23 22.87
C ALA A 238 -28.64 -14.14 22.43
N HIS A 239 -28.60 -13.03 23.15
CA HIS A 239 -29.31 -11.80 22.82
C HIS A 239 -28.45 -10.60 23.19
N ALA A 240 -28.77 -9.43 22.64
CA ALA A 240 -28.12 -8.17 22.99
C ALA A 240 -29.11 -7.01 22.98
N PRO A 241 -28.88 -5.92 23.72
CA PRO A 241 -29.64 -4.68 23.55
C PRO A 241 -29.52 -4.14 22.13
N SER A 242 -30.55 -3.46 21.61
CA SER A 242 -30.51 -2.89 20.24
C SER A 242 -29.34 -1.94 19.99
N ALA A 243 -28.90 -1.21 21.04
CA ALA A 243 -27.75 -0.32 20.98
C ALA A 243 -26.42 -1.04 20.70
N ARG A 244 -26.32 -2.34 21.00
CA ARG A 244 -25.13 -3.18 20.81
C ARG A 244 -25.31 -4.22 19.71
N ILE A 245 -26.17 -3.92 18.73
CA ILE A 245 -26.43 -4.79 17.58
C ILE A 245 -25.14 -5.17 16.85
N MET A 246 -24.21 -4.22 16.66
CA MET A 246 -22.95 -4.48 15.95
C MET A 246 -22.10 -5.51 16.71
N GLU A 247 -21.90 -5.33 18.02
CA GLU A 247 -21.17 -6.32 18.85
C GLU A 247 -21.79 -7.72 18.76
N PHE A 248 -23.13 -7.81 18.68
CA PHE A 248 -23.84 -9.07 18.54
C PHE A 248 -23.67 -9.71 17.15
N LEU A 249 -23.66 -8.92 16.08
CA LEU A 249 -23.45 -9.40 14.71
C LEU A 249 -22.02 -9.94 14.51
N TYR A 250 -21.02 -9.31 15.15
CA TYR A 250 -19.62 -9.73 15.04
C TYR A 250 -19.18 -10.74 16.12
N LYS A 251 -20.11 -11.18 16.99
CA LYS A 251 -19.80 -12.11 18.08
C LYS A 251 -19.29 -13.45 17.54
N GLY A 252 -18.17 -13.93 18.07
CA GLY A 252 -17.56 -15.21 17.67
C GLY A 252 -16.68 -15.12 16.41
N LEU A 253 -16.52 -13.93 15.83
CA LEU A 253 -15.51 -13.67 14.80
C LEU A 253 -14.17 -13.31 15.47
N PRO A 254 -13.03 -13.71 14.88
CA PRO A 254 -11.72 -13.36 15.41
C PRO A 254 -11.55 -11.83 15.54
N GLN A 255 -11.17 -11.38 16.73
CA GLN A 255 -10.77 -9.99 16.99
C GLN A 255 -9.40 -9.75 16.36
N GLU A 256 -9.18 -8.53 15.85
CA GLU A 256 -7.90 -8.09 15.27
C GLU A 256 -6.80 -7.99 16.31
#